data_AF-A0A2G2H613-F1
#
_entry.id   AF-A0A2G2H613-F1
#
_cell.length_a   1.000
_cell.length_b   1.000
_cell.length_c   1.000
_cell.angle_alpha   90.00
_cell.angle_beta   90.00
_cell.angle_gamma   90.00
#
_symmetry.space_group_name_H-M   'P 1'
#
loop_
_entity.id
_entity.type
_entity.pdbx_description
1 polymer ?
#
loop_
_entity_poly.entity_id
_entity_poly.type
_entity_poly.pdbx_seq_one_letter_code
_entity_poly.pdbx_strand_id
1 'polypeptide(L)'
;MQKLKEANLYRSELIPISGKLVERYNKCLLKLGFTETKLTSFSIDGIGWSPEISEEKNKRHYLNNGEANSHCIIITPLQKDAPIYMPFHSFDKDVMKEVFKIHGDRIRNITRDSAICIDFDQKIDVFYESLDVLRYKDIIVRFHLIDNLGKAKEEQLQLIGTFNRDNNFIDETLHEKLIASAKKHGDLRNRDLELSDIHFATDSFYTEAFGGIYLLRDFVSPILIFEDEETYKSAIKDTIHDVLMYHISHSELVEKLKSYQVIDCDIQEEITSKKYQRVKKYLFSEYLDDPKHPVKDILNDSVLFKSYLNKITLEDRKKVMSVELYLEKLKINSQYKIEDIIDEQIYFALHSPHSSLKPNHQDLIWKLLINVSPKDVLFLYWYDKEEFYKRYKTWNDSMKDWVIETISNNI
;
A
#
# COMPACT_ATOMS: atom_id res chain seq x y z
N MET A 1 7.65 3.70 18.79
CA MET A 1 7.34 4.52 17.59
C MET A 1 7.93 5.93 17.65
N GLN A 2 8.22 6.49 18.84
CA GLN A 2 8.69 7.88 18.98
C GLN A 2 9.93 8.21 18.12
N LYS A 3 10.99 7.39 18.16
CA LYS A 3 12.20 7.59 17.34
C LYS A 3 11.90 7.67 15.83
N LEU A 4 10.95 6.88 15.30
CA LEU A 4 10.56 6.96 13.89
C LEU A 4 9.83 8.28 13.57
N LYS A 5 9.00 8.78 14.50
CA LYS A 5 8.34 10.08 14.33
C LYS A 5 9.38 11.21 14.28
N GLU A 6 10.35 11.18 15.19
CA GLU A 6 11.45 12.16 15.23
C GLU A 6 12.32 12.12 13.98
N ALA A 7 12.50 10.93 13.38
CA ALA A 7 13.21 10.75 12.12
C ALA A 7 12.36 11.01 10.85
N ASN A 8 11.11 11.45 10.98
CA ASN A 8 10.14 11.60 9.87
C ASN A 8 9.88 10.32 9.06
N LEU A 9 10.07 9.15 9.67
CA LEU A 9 9.86 7.82 9.08
C LEU A 9 8.51 7.17 9.48
N TYR A 10 7.64 7.92 10.15
CA TYR A 10 6.34 7.43 10.59
C TYR A 10 5.22 8.41 10.26
N ARG A 11 4.48 8.10 9.19
CA ARG A 11 3.23 8.80 8.83
C ARG A 11 3.37 10.33 8.76
N SER A 12 4.53 10.81 8.29
CA SER A 12 4.94 12.22 8.31
C SER A 12 4.20 13.11 7.30
N GLU A 13 3.60 12.51 6.26
CA GLU A 13 2.97 13.22 5.14
C GLU A 13 1.43 13.15 5.17
N LEU A 14 0.85 12.78 6.33
CA LEU A 14 -0.59 12.84 6.51
C LEU A 14 -1.09 14.30 6.50
N ILE A 15 -2.27 14.51 5.92
CA ILE A 15 -2.89 15.82 5.81
C ILE A 15 -3.77 16.07 7.04
N PRO A 16 -3.50 17.12 7.84
CA PRO A 16 -4.29 17.43 9.02
C PRO A 16 -5.68 17.96 8.65
N ILE A 17 -6.71 17.41 9.28
CA ILE A 17 -8.12 17.72 9.10
C ILE A 17 -8.69 18.26 10.40
N SER A 18 -9.36 19.41 10.33
CA SER A 18 -10.00 20.06 11.48
C SER A 18 -11.15 20.98 11.06
N GLY A 19 -11.97 21.40 12.03
CA GLY A 19 -13.08 22.34 11.81
C GLY A 19 -14.10 21.81 10.80
N LYS A 20 -14.52 22.64 9.83
CA LYS A 20 -15.54 22.29 8.83
C LYS A 20 -15.19 21.07 7.97
N LEU A 21 -13.90 20.75 7.81
CA LEU A 21 -13.50 19.58 7.03
C LEU A 21 -13.88 18.27 7.74
N VAL A 22 -13.96 18.26 9.08
CA VAL A 22 -14.43 17.10 9.85
C VAL A 22 -15.91 16.85 9.56
N GLU A 23 -16.73 17.90 9.54
CA GLU A 23 -18.16 17.79 9.20
C GLU A 23 -18.34 17.22 7.78
N ARG A 24 -17.56 17.70 6.80
CA ARG A 24 -17.59 17.17 5.43
C ARG A 24 -17.17 15.71 5.37
N TYR A 25 -16.12 15.35 6.09
CA TYR A 25 -15.63 13.98 6.15
C TYR A 25 -16.69 13.05 6.76
N ASN A 26 -17.35 13.47 7.85
CA ASN A 26 -18.46 12.72 8.45
C ASN A 26 -19.66 12.56 7.50
N LYS A 27 -19.99 13.57 6.70
CA LYS A 27 -21.00 13.42 5.63
C LYS A 27 -20.59 12.39 4.59
N CYS A 28 -19.31 12.32 4.21
CA CYS A 28 -18.79 11.27 3.33
C CYS A 28 -18.94 9.89 3.97
N LEU A 29 -18.55 9.73 5.25
CA LEU A 29 -18.71 8.47 5.98
C LEU A 29 -20.17 8.00 5.96
N LEU A 30 -21.11 8.86 6.32
CA LEU A 30 -22.54 8.53 6.31
C LEU A 30 -23.03 8.16 4.91
N LYS A 31 -22.62 8.91 3.88
CA LYS A 31 -23.00 8.63 2.50
C LYS A 31 -22.52 7.26 2.01
N LEU A 32 -21.37 6.82 2.49
CA LEU A 32 -20.75 5.52 2.18
C LEU A 32 -21.26 4.38 3.08
N GLY A 33 -22.22 4.65 3.98
CA GLY A 33 -22.78 3.65 4.88
C GLY A 33 -21.99 3.40 6.17
N PHE A 34 -21.01 4.26 6.47
CA PHE A 34 -20.22 4.19 7.70
C PHE A 34 -20.79 5.09 8.81
N THR A 35 -20.37 4.83 10.04
CA THR A 35 -20.66 5.71 11.18
C THR A 35 -19.73 6.91 11.21
N GLU A 36 -20.20 8.05 11.70
CA GLU A 36 -19.36 9.24 11.92
C GLU A 36 -18.19 8.96 12.88
N THR A 37 -17.11 9.73 12.76
CA THR A 37 -16.08 9.82 13.79
C THR A 37 -16.48 10.86 14.83
N LYS A 38 -16.09 10.63 16.09
CA LYS A 38 -16.26 11.59 17.20
C LYS A 38 -15.05 12.50 17.36
N LEU A 39 -13.99 12.29 16.58
CA LEU A 39 -12.77 13.09 16.63
C LEU A 39 -13.04 14.50 16.11
N THR A 40 -12.53 15.51 16.82
CA THR A 40 -12.62 16.92 16.41
C THR A 40 -11.50 17.34 15.44
N SER A 41 -10.46 16.51 15.33
CA SER A 41 -9.35 16.65 14.40
C SER A 41 -8.65 15.30 14.22
N PHE A 42 -8.14 15.04 13.02
CA PHE A 42 -7.40 13.82 12.67
C PHE A 42 -6.56 14.09 11.42
N SER A 43 -5.79 13.11 10.96
CA SER A 43 -4.99 13.24 9.73
C SER A 43 -5.40 12.19 8.72
N ILE A 44 -5.36 12.51 7.43
CA ILE A 44 -5.72 11.58 6.35
C ILE A 44 -4.59 11.38 5.35
N ASP A 45 -4.59 10.24 4.67
CA ASP A 45 -3.68 9.90 3.58
C ASP A 45 -4.28 10.23 2.19
N GLY A 46 -3.62 9.78 1.11
CA GLY A 46 -4.06 10.04 -0.27
C GLY A 46 -5.46 9.55 -0.61
N ILE A 47 -5.95 8.44 -0.02
CA ILE A 47 -7.32 7.93 -0.24
C ILE A 47 -8.33 8.49 0.75
N GLY A 48 -7.87 9.27 1.72
CA GLY A 48 -8.71 9.80 2.78
C GLY A 48 -8.80 8.87 4.00
N TRP A 49 -7.95 7.85 4.11
CA TRP A 49 -7.90 7.00 5.30
C TRP A 49 -7.15 7.70 6.43
N SER A 50 -7.66 7.58 7.66
CA SER A 50 -7.06 8.14 8.88
C SER A 50 -6.65 7.03 9.85
N PRO A 51 -5.39 7.04 10.33
CA PRO A 51 -4.99 6.11 11.38
C PRO A 51 -5.71 6.36 12.71
N GLU A 52 -6.05 7.60 13.03
CA GLU A 52 -6.76 7.94 14.27
C GLU A 52 -8.20 7.43 14.24
N ILE A 53 -8.90 7.55 13.10
CA ILE A 53 -10.24 6.98 12.92
C ILE A 53 -10.20 5.45 12.91
N SER A 54 -9.16 4.87 12.29
CA SER A 54 -8.96 3.41 12.31
C SER A 54 -8.82 2.86 13.74
N GLU A 55 -8.07 3.56 14.59
CA GLU A 55 -7.92 3.25 16.02
C GLU A 55 -9.23 3.46 16.79
N GLU A 56 -9.92 4.59 16.58
CA GLU A 56 -11.23 4.89 17.18
C GLU A 56 -12.26 3.79 16.90
N LYS A 57 -12.33 3.34 15.63
CA LYS A 57 -13.31 2.34 15.18
C LYS A 57 -12.84 0.89 15.41
N ASN A 58 -11.61 0.69 15.88
CA ASN A 58 -10.95 -0.62 15.97
C ASN A 58 -11.07 -1.42 14.65
N LYS A 59 -10.97 -0.73 13.52
CA LYS A 59 -11.09 -1.32 12.18
C LYS A 59 -10.02 -0.71 11.29
N ARG A 60 -9.12 -1.56 10.77
CA ARG A 60 -8.02 -1.14 9.89
C ARG A 60 -8.58 -0.46 8.65
N HIS A 61 -9.25 -1.22 7.79
CA HIS A 61 -9.90 -0.77 6.56
C HIS A 61 -11.31 -0.26 6.80
N TYR A 62 -11.47 0.80 7.60
CA TYR A 62 -12.80 1.32 7.93
C TYR A 62 -13.52 1.96 6.73
N LEU A 63 -12.80 2.33 5.67
CA LEU A 63 -13.38 2.81 4.40
C LEU A 63 -13.84 1.69 3.47
N ASN A 64 -13.73 0.42 3.89
CA ASN A 64 -14.18 -0.71 3.10
C ASN A 64 -15.44 -1.35 3.70
N ASN A 65 -16.43 -1.59 2.83
CA ASN A 65 -17.63 -2.36 3.14
C ASN A 65 -17.38 -3.83 2.76
N GLY A 66 -16.89 -4.60 3.73
CA GLY A 66 -16.33 -5.92 3.45
C GLY A 66 -15.00 -5.82 2.71
N GLU A 67 -14.63 -6.87 1.99
CA GLU A 67 -13.36 -6.95 1.27
C GLU A 67 -13.49 -6.58 -0.22
N ALA A 68 -14.70 -6.61 -0.79
CA ALA A 68 -14.93 -6.30 -2.21
C ALA A 68 -15.16 -4.81 -2.49
N ASN A 69 -15.63 -4.04 -1.50
CA ASN A 69 -16.10 -2.67 -1.73
C ASN A 69 -15.19 -1.66 -1.02
N SER A 70 -14.17 -1.20 -1.75
CA SER A 70 -13.22 -0.17 -1.29
C SER A 70 -13.69 1.22 -1.69
N HIS A 71 -13.62 2.17 -0.76
CA HIS A 71 -14.03 3.56 -1.01
C HIS A 71 -12.91 4.53 -0.67
N CYS A 72 -12.93 5.68 -1.34
CA CYS A 72 -12.05 6.80 -1.02
C CYS A 72 -12.87 8.06 -0.69
N ILE A 73 -12.28 8.92 0.13
CA ILE A 73 -12.84 10.23 0.47
C ILE A 73 -11.83 11.29 0.04
N ILE A 74 -12.19 12.11 -0.95
CA ILE A 74 -11.41 13.28 -1.34
C ILE A 74 -12.07 14.54 -0.78
N ILE A 75 -11.40 15.20 0.15
CA ILE A 75 -11.85 16.44 0.80
C ILE A 75 -10.93 17.62 0.53
N THR A 76 -9.75 17.39 -0.07
CA THR A 76 -8.76 18.44 -0.35
C THR A 76 -7.89 18.07 -1.56
N PRO A 77 -7.45 19.05 -2.38
CA PRO A 77 -6.53 18.79 -3.49
C PRO A 77 -5.14 18.34 -3.03
N LEU A 78 -4.79 18.55 -1.75
CA LEU A 78 -3.51 18.10 -1.17
C LEU A 78 -3.35 16.58 -1.21
N GLN A 79 -4.44 15.82 -1.30
CA GLN A 79 -4.42 14.37 -1.42
C GLN A 79 -3.75 13.86 -2.72
N LYS A 80 -3.57 14.73 -3.73
CA LYS A 80 -2.95 14.37 -5.01
C LYS A 80 -1.55 13.77 -4.84
N ASP A 81 -0.73 14.41 -4.01
CA ASP A 81 0.68 14.06 -3.83
C ASP A 81 0.93 13.36 -2.49
N ALA A 82 -0.13 13.10 -1.71
CA ALA A 82 -0.03 12.43 -0.42
C ALA A 82 0.15 10.92 -0.61
N PRO A 83 0.99 10.28 0.22
CA PRO A 83 1.16 8.84 0.17
C PRO A 83 -0.12 8.13 0.61
N ILE A 84 -0.30 6.91 0.12
CA ILE A 84 -1.35 5.99 0.59
C ILE A 84 -0.66 4.99 1.49
N TYR A 85 -0.96 5.06 2.79
CA TYR A 85 -0.24 4.28 3.80
C TYR A 85 -0.78 2.87 3.96
N MET A 86 -2.06 2.67 3.63
CA MET A 86 -2.73 1.40 3.84
C MET A 86 -3.65 1.09 2.64
N PRO A 87 -3.06 0.85 1.45
CA PRO A 87 -3.81 0.45 0.28
C PRO A 87 -4.39 -0.96 0.48
N PHE A 88 -5.65 -1.16 0.14
CA PHE A 88 -6.26 -2.50 0.21
C PHE A 88 -5.85 -3.34 -1.00
N HIS A 89 -5.65 -2.68 -2.15
CA HIS A 89 -5.07 -3.27 -3.34
C HIS A 89 -3.79 -2.54 -3.76
N SER A 90 -2.80 -3.25 -4.30
CA SER A 90 -1.56 -2.62 -4.76
C SER A 90 -1.78 -1.56 -5.86
N PHE A 91 -2.86 -1.69 -6.65
CA PHE A 91 -3.22 -0.74 -7.70
C PHE A 91 -3.94 0.53 -7.19
N ASP A 92 -4.38 0.60 -5.92
CA ASP A 92 -5.14 1.76 -5.40
C ASP A 92 -4.36 3.07 -5.61
N LYS A 93 -3.03 3.02 -5.50
CA LYS A 93 -2.13 4.15 -5.79
C LYS A 93 -2.22 4.63 -7.24
N ASP A 94 -2.24 3.72 -8.19
CA ASP A 94 -2.28 4.08 -9.60
C ASP A 94 -3.66 4.54 -10.03
N VAL A 95 -4.71 3.95 -9.46
CA VAL A 95 -6.10 4.44 -9.61
C VAL A 95 -6.19 5.89 -9.15
N MET A 96 -5.66 6.22 -7.97
CA MET A 96 -5.68 7.60 -7.45
C MET A 96 -4.85 8.57 -8.29
N LYS A 97 -3.70 8.14 -8.82
CA LYS A 97 -2.92 8.96 -9.78
C LYS A 97 -3.74 9.29 -11.02
N GLU A 98 -4.45 8.32 -11.60
CA GLU A 98 -5.31 8.55 -12.76
C GLU A 98 -6.52 9.45 -12.43
N VAL A 99 -7.14 9.27 -11.26
CA VAL A 99 -8.21 10.16 -10.76
C VAL A 99 -7.76 11.62 -10.74
N PHE A 100 -6.60 11.91 -10.13
CA PHE A 100 -6.09 13.28 -10.05
C PHE A 100 -5.54 13.81 -11.37
N LYS A 101 -5.06 12.93 -12.26
CA LYS A 101 -4.62 13.30 -13.61
C LYS A 101 -5.80 13.72 -14.50
N ILE A 102 -6.92 13.00 -14.44
CA ILE A 102 -8.11 13.27 -15.27
C ILE A 102 -8.98 14.39 -14.67
N HIS A 103 -9.18 14.38 -13.35
CA HIS A 103 -10.13 15.28 -12.68
C HIS A 103 -9.50 16.29 -11.72
N GLY A 104 -8.18 16.45 -11.67
CA GLY A 104 -7.48 17.28 -10.68
C GLY A 104 -8.01 18.71 -10.53
N ASP A 105 -8.30 19.41 -11.64
CA ASP A 105 -8.84 20.77 -11.60
C ASP A 105 -10.28 20.82 -11.08
N ARG A 106 -11.09 19.81 -11.41
CA ARG A 106 -12.47 19.67 -10.93
C ARG A 106 -12.49 19.31 -9.45
N ILE A 107 -11.63 18.39 -9.02
CA ILE A 107 -11.43 18.05 -7.61
C ILE A 107 -11.07 19.32 -6.83
N ARG A 108 -10.11 20.12 -7.32
CA ARG A 108 -9.73 21.39 -6.69
C ARG A 108 -10.89 22.39 -6.62
N ASN A 109 -11.75 22.44 -7.63
CA ASN A 109 -12.93 23.29 -7.62
C ASN A 109 -13.95 22.81 -6.58
N ILE A 110 -14.33 21.53 -6.62
CA ILE A 110 -15.37 20.91 -5.79
C ILE A 110 -14.99 20.93 -4.30
N THR A 111 -13.73 20.63 -3.97
CA THR A 111 -13.27 20.51 -2.58
C THR A 111 -13.16 21.85 -1.84
N ARG A 112 -13.37 22.99 -2.51
CA ARG A 112 -13.46 24.31 -1.85
C ARG A 112 -14.59 24.35 -0.83
N ASP A 113 -15.76 23.84 -1.20
CA ASP A 113 -16.99 23.92 -0.44
C ASP A 113 -17.68 22.57 -0.21
N SER A 114 -17.26 21.52 -0.91
CA SER A 114 -17.82 20.16 -0.80
C SER A 114 -16.71 19.10 -0.64
N ALA A 115 -17.06 17.85 -0.84
CA ALA A 115 -16.18 16.68 -0.84
C ALA A 115 -16.70 15.62 -1.84
N ILE A 116 -15.83 14.69 -2.20
CA ILE A 116 -16.09 13.65 -3.19
C ILE A 116 -15.90 12.30 -2.50
N CYS A 117 -16.93 11.47 -2.54
CA CYS A 117 -16.79 10.05 -2.23
C CYS A 117 -16.50 9.32 -3.55
N ILE A 118 -15.57 8.38 -3.52
CA ILE A 118 -15.23 7.55 -4.65
C ILE A 118 -15.54 6.10 -4.28
N ASP A 119 -16.17 5.41 -5.21
CA ASP A 119 -16.45 3.98 -5.13
C ASP A 119 -15.65 3.25 -6.22
N PHE A 120 -14.94 2.19 -5.83
CA PHE A 120 -14.21 1.33 -6.75
C PHE A 120 -15.06 0.12 -7.10
N ASP A 121 -15.93 0.27 -8.10
CA ASP A 121 -16.83 -0.79 -8.54
C ASP A 121 -16.07 -1.83 -9.37
N GLN A 122 -15.79 -2.96 -8.75
CA GLN A 122 -15.12 -4.12 -9.35
C GLN A 122 -16.12 -5.12 -9.97
N LYS A 123 -17.41 -4.74 -10.05
CA LYS A 123 -18.53 -5.59 -10.48
C LYS A 123 -18.70 -6.86 -9.63
N ILE A 124 -18.36 -6.73 -8.35
CA ILE A 124 -18.41 -7.79 -7.35
C ILE A 124 -19.07 -7.19 -6.12
N ASP A 125 -20.32 -7.58 -5.85
CA ASP A 125 -21.05 -7.04 -4.69
C ASP A 125 -20.43 -7.52 -3.39
N VAL A 126 -20.12 -8.81 -3.32
CA VAL A 126 -19.55 -9.50 -2.16
C VAL A 126 -18.70 -10.67 -2.66
N PHE A 127 -17.61 -10.92 -1.94
CA PHE A 127 -16.77 -12.10 -2.10
C PHE A 127 -17.40 -13.34 -1.46
N TYR A 128 -17.42 -14.46 -2.17
CA TYR A 128 -17.87 -15.75 -1.63
C TYR A 128 -16.70 -16.71 -1.44
N GLU A 129 -15.73 -16.70 -2.35
CA GLU A 129 -14.57 -17.59 -2.35
C GLU A 129 -13.31 -16.84 -2.73
N SER A 130 -12.14 -17.30 -2.26
CA SER A 130 -10.86 -16.60 -2.51
C SER A 130 -10.52 -16.46 -3.99
N LEU A 131 -11.02 -17.36 -4.83
CA LEU A 131 -10.81 -17.35 -6.29
C LEU A 131 -11.65 -16.29 -7.02
N ASP A 132 -12.64 -15.68 -6.37
CA ASP A 132 -13.36 -14.53 -6.93
C ASP A 132 -12.40 -13.37 -7.27
N VAL A 133 -11.22 -13.29 -6.64
CA VAL A 133 -10.17 -12.31 -6.99
C VAL A 133 -9.74 -12.40 -8.46
N LEU A 134 -9.89 -13.57 -9.11
CA LEU A 134 -9.62 -13.73 -10.55
C LEU A 134 -10.55 -12.90 -11.44
N ARG A 135 -11.72 -12.50 -10.92
CA ARG A 135 -12.71 -11.67 -11.63
C ARG A 135 -12.31 -10.19 -11.72
N TYR A 136 -11.33 -9.75 -10.94
CA TYR A 136 -10.81 -8.38 -10.93
C TYR A 136 -10.03 -8.10 -12.21
N LYS A 137 -10.73 -7.60 -13.24
CA LYS A 137 -10.13 -7.23 -14.52
C LYS A 137 -10.26 -5.74 -14.81
N ASP A 138 -11.45 -5.20 -14.55
CA ASP A 138 -11.78 -3.82 -14.80
C ASP A 138 -12.43 -3.23 -13.55
N ILE A 139 -11.99 -2.04 -13.16
CA ILE A 139 -12.56 -1.26 -12.07
C ILE A 139 -13.21 -0.02 -12.68
N ILE A 140 -14.45 0.24 -12.28
CA ILE A 140 -15.14 1.47 -12.61
C ILE A 140 -15.04 2.38 -11.39
N VAL A 141 -14.27 3.45 -11.52
CA VAL A 141 -14.14 4.47 -10.49
C VAL A 141 -15.32 5.43 -10.62
N ARG A 142 -16.25 5.36 -9.67
CA ARG A 142 -17.46 6.18 -9.64
C ARG A 142 -17.30 7.32 -8.65
N PHE A 143 -17.89 8.47 -8.99
CA PHE A 143 -17.77 9.68 -8.18
C PHE A 143 -19.12 10.11 -7.61
N HIS A 144 -19.15 10.43 -6.33
CA HIS A 144 -20.34 10.88 -5.64
C HIS A 144 -20.07 12.14 -4.83
N LEU A 145 -20.70 13.25 -5.23
CA LEU A 145 -20.63 14.51 -4.48
C LEU A 145 -21.47 14.43 -3.20
N ILE A 146 -20.96 14.96 -2.10
CA ILE A 146 -21.80 15.19 -0.90
C ILE A 146 -22.73 16.38 -1.13
N ASP A 147 -23.80 16.47 -0.32
CA ASP A 147 -24.80 17.55 -0.35
C ASP A 147 -25.54 17.73 -1.69
N ASN A 148 -25.52 16.72 -2.58
CA ASN A 148 -26.21 16.72 -3.88
C ASN A 148 -25.93 17.99 -4.73
N LEU A 149 -24.68 18.45 -4.73
CA LEU A 149 -24.28 19.70 -5.40
C LEU A 149 -24.67 19.74 -6.89
N GLY A 150 -24.65 18.60 -7.59
CA GLY A 150 -25.14 18.50 -8.96
C GLY A 150 -26.63 18.84 -9.10
N LYS A 151 -27.48 18.25 -8.25
CA LYS A 151 -28.91 18.57 -8.19
C LYS A 151 -29.15 20.04 -7.82
N ALA A 152 -28.38 20.57 -6.86
CA ALA A 152 -28.46 21.98 -6.49
C ALA A 152 -28.11 22.91 -7.66
N LYS A 153 -27.13 22.53 -8.51
CA LYS A 153 -26.80 23.27 -9.73
C LYS A 153 -27.94 23.22 -10.75
N GLU A 154 -28.54 22.05 -10.99
CA GLU A 154 -29.69 21.90 -11.89
C GLU A 154 -30.87 22.77 -11.44
N GLU A 155 -31.22 22.72 -10.15
CA GLU A 155 -32.28 23.55 -9.56
C GLU A 155 -31.97 25.05 -9.71
N GLN A 156 -30.72 25.46 -9.46
CA GLN A 156 -30.31 26.87 -9.63
C GLN A 156 -30.41 27.33 -11.09
N LEU A 157 -30.00 26.50 -12.05
CA LEU A 157 -30.13 26.79 -13.48
C LEU A 157 -31.59 26.86 -13.93
N GLN A 158 -32.47 26.01 -13.38
CA GLN A 158 -33.91 26.08 -13.62
C GLN A 158 -34.53 27.37 -13.06
N LEU A 159 -34.14 27.80 -11.86
CA LEU A 159 -34.58 29.08 -11.29
C LEU A 159 -34.15 30.25 -12.16
N ILE A 160 -32.89 30.25 -12.64
CA ILE A 160 -32.39 31.29 -13.55
C ILE A 160 -33.11 31.25 -14.90
N GLY A 161 -33.35 30.06 -15.44
CA GLY A 161 -34.11 29.89 -16.67
C GLY A 161 -35.54 30.40 -16.54
N THR A 162 -36.16 30.22 -15.38
CA THR A 162 -37.49 30.78 -15.07
C THR A 162 -37.43 32.29 -14.93
N PHE A 163 -36.43 32.82 -14.23
CA PHE A 163 -36.21 34.25 -14.03
C PHE A 163 -36.03 35.00 -15.35
N ASN A 164 -35.32 34.40 -16.31
CA ASN A 164 -35.06 34.99 -17.62
C ASN A 164 -36.24 34.86 -18.61
N ARG A 165 -37.37 34.24 -18.22
CA ARG A 165 -38.57 34.11 -19.07
C ARG A 165 -39.58 35.22 -18.77
N ASP A 166 -40.14 35.77 -19.84
CA ASP A 166 -41.23 36.77 -19.80
C ASP A 166 -40.92 37.92 -18.82
N ASN A 167 -41.86 38.22 -17.92
CA ASN A 167 -41.73 39.25 -16.89
C ASN A 167 -41.40 38.66 -15.50
N ASN A 168 -40.84 37.45 -15.42
CA ASN A 168 -40.55 36.84 -14.11
C ASN A 168 -39.46 37.57 -13.31
N PHE A 169 -38.73 38.49 -13.93
CA PHE A 169 -37.73 39.34 -13.27
C PHE A 169 -38.32 40.35 -12.25
N ILE A 170 -39.65 40.51 -12.19
CA ILE A 170 -40.33 41.30 -11.14
C ILE A 170 -40.93 40.43 -10.02
N ASP A 171 -40.83 39.10 -10.11
CA ASP A 171 -41.35 38.20 -9.08
C ASP A 171 -40.41 38.15 -7.86
N GLU A 172 -40.81 38.83 -6.79
CA GLU A 172 -40.07 38.86 -5.52
C GLU A 172 -39.91 37.46 -4.89
N THR A 173 -40.87 36.55 -5.09
CA THR A 173 -40.78 35.17 -4.58
C THR A 173 -39.67 34.40 -5.29
N LEU A 174 -39.48 34.65 -6.59
CA LEU A 174 -38.40 34.06 -7.35
C LEU A 174 -37.03 34.64 -6.96
N HIS A 175 -36.97 35.94 -6.65
CA HIS A 175 -35.76 36.56 -6.10
C HIS A 175 -35.35 35.92 -4.78
N GLU A 176 -36.29 35.71 -3.86
CA GLU A 176 -36.02 35.06 -2.58
C GLU A 176 -35.47 33.64 -2.75
N LYS A 177 -36.04 32.86 -3.68
CA LYS A 177 -35.54 31.51 -4.00
C LYS A 177 -34.11 31.53 -4.56
N LEU A 178 -33.81 32.46 -5.46
CA LEU A 178 -32.45 32.63 -6.01
C LEU A 178 -31.45 33.06 -4.93
N ILE A 179 -31.80 34.02 -4.08
CA ILE A 179 -30.94 34.48 -2.98
C ILE A 179 -30.71 33.36 -1.96
N ALA A 180 -31.76 32.60 -1.61
CA ALA A 180 -31.64 31.46 -0.69
C ALA A 180 -30.73 30.37 -1.26
N SER A 181 -30.88 30.03 -2.56
CA SER A 181 -29.99 29.10 -3.27
C SER A 181 -28.54 29.58 -3.23
N ALA A 182 -28.28 30.84 -3.58
CA ALA A 182 -26.94 31.42 -3.59
C ALA A 182 -26.29 31.50 -2.20
N LYS A 183 -27.06 31.83 -1.15
CA LYS A 183 -26.56 31.84 0.23
C LYS A 183 -26.17 30.45 0.74
N LYS A 184 -26.91 29.42 0.32
CA LYS A 184 -26.70 28.04 0.78
C LYS A 184 -25.59 27.33 0.02
N HIS A 185 -25.53 27.49 -1.30
CA HIS A 185 -24.67 26.70 -2.20
C HIS A 185 -23.63 27.53 -2.95
N GLY A 186 -23.66 28.87 -2.84
CA GLY A 186 -22.87 29.76 -3.68
C GLY A 186 -23.40 29.87 -5.11
N ASP A 187 -22.58 30.45 -5.98
CA ASP A 187 -22.88 30.54 -7.41
C ASP A 187 -22.37 29.28 -8.14
N LEU A 188 -23.30 28.46 -8.63
CA LEU A 188 -23.01 27.20 -9.31
C LEU A 188 -23.10 27.31 -10.84
N ARG A 189 -23.50 28.46 -11.39
CA ARG A 189 -23.81 28.64 -12.83
C ARG A 189 -22.70 28.16 -13.73
N ASN A 190 -21.47 28.59 -13.43
CA ASN A 190 -20.28 28.33 -14.24
C ASN A 190 -19.35 27.27 -13.62
N ARG A 191 -19.78 26.58 -12.56
CA ARG A 191 -18.96 25.55 -11.92
C ARG A 191 -19.05 24.25 -12.71
N ASP A 192 -17.93 23.76 -13.21
CA ASP A 192 -17.84 22.39 -13.70
C ASP A 192 -17.77 21.42 -12.51
N LEU A 193 -18.81 20.61 -12.37
CA LEU A 193 -18.97 19.62 -11.29
C LEU A 193 -19.03 18.19 -11.85
N GLU A 194 -18.84 18.03 -13.16
CA GLU A 194 -19.00 16.75 -13.84
C GLU A 194 -17.74 15.90 -13.65
N LEU A 195 -17.89 14.76 -12.98
CA LEU A 195 -16.86 13.75 -12.80
C LEU A 195 -17.32 12.49 -13.52
N SER A 196 -16.81 12.29 -14.74
CA SER A 196 -17.07 11.08 -15.52
C SER A 196 -16.40 9.86 -14.88
N ASP A 197 -17.04 8.69 -15.00
CA ASP A 197 -16.44 7.44 -14.53
C ASP A 197 -15.08 7.18 -15.20
N ILE A 198 -14.14 6.64 -14.44
CA ILE A 198 -12.84 6.19 -14.98
C ILE A 198 -12.85 4.67 -15.04
N HIS A 199 -12.53 4.11 -16.20
CA HIS A 199 -12.31 2.69 -16.37
C HIS A 199 -10.81 2.38 -16.21
N PHE A 200 -10.48 1.58 -15.21
CA PHE A 200 -9.11 1.17 -14.91
C PHE A 200 -8.98 -0.35 -15.09
N ALA A 201 -8.14 -0.77 -16.04
CA ALA A 201 -7.83 -2.18 -16.24
C ALA A 201 -6.72 -2.60 -15.27
N THR A 202 -7.00 -3.62 -14.45
CA THR A 202 -6.03 -4.19 -13.51
C THR A 202 -5.21 -5.28 -14.19
N ASP A 203 -3.93 -5.35 -13.82
CA ASP A 203 -2.99 -6.36 -14.27
C ASP A 203 -2.67 -7.34 -13.13
N SER A 204 -1.38 -7.54 -12.81
CA SER A 204 -0.97 -8.31 -11.64
C SER A 204 -1.03 -7.42 -10.41
N PHE A 205 -1.59 -7.90 -9.30
CA PHE A 205 -1.79 -7.09 -8.10
C PHE A 205 -1.74 -7.91 -6.82
N TYR A 206 -1.68 -7.20 -5.70
CA TYR A 206 -1.89 -7.72 -4.35
C TYR A 206 -3.21 -7.18 -3.79
N THR A 207 -3.94 -7.99 -3.05
CA THR A 207 -5.11 -7.58 -2.25
C THR A 207 -5.00 -8.11 -0.83
N GLU A 208 -5.43 -7.33 0.16
CA GLU A 208 -5.55 -7.79 1.56
C GLU A 208 -6.76 -8.72 1.77
N ALA A 209 -7.65 -8.87 0.78
CA ALA A 209 -8.78 -9.78 0.85
C ALA A 209 -8.32 -11.23 1.19
N PHE A 210 -9.13 -11.94 1.97
CA PHE A 210 -8.87 -13.31 2.42
C PHE A 210 -7.52 -13.51 3.14
N GLY A 211 -7.01 -12.46 3.79
CA GLY A 211 -5.75 -12.50 4.53
C GLY A 211 -4.49 -12.25 3.69
N GLY A 212 -4.64 -11.84 2.43
CA GLY A 212 -3.52 -11.48 1.56
C GLY A 212 -3.36 -12.44 0.38
N ILE A 213 -3.55 -11.93 -0.84
CA ILE A 213 -3.41 -12.69 -2.08
C ILE A 213 -2.65 -11.85 -3.12
N TYR A 214 -1.60 -12.41 -3.70
CA TYR A 214 -1.01 -11.93 -4.95
C TYR A 214 -1.63 -12.67 -6.13
N LEU A 215 -2.03 -11.93 -7.15
CA LEU A 215 -2.45 -12.47 -8.44
C LEU A 215 -1.49 -11.98 -9.51
N LEU A 216 -0.78 -12.91 -10.14
CA LEU A 216 0.14 -12.63 -11.24
C LEU A 216 -0.45 -13.16 -12.56
N ARG A 217 -0.77 -12.29 -13.51
CA ARG A 217 -1.54 -12.62 -14.72
C ARG A 217 -0.71 -12.83 -16.00
N ASP A 218 0.50 -12.29 -16.07
CA ASP A 218 1.31 -12.25 -17.30
C ASP A 218 2.09 -13.57 -17.57
N PHE A 219 1.44 -14.71 -17.37
CA PHE A 219 2.03 -16.05 -17.52
C PHE A 219 1.09 -16.99 -18.29
N VAL A 220 1.62 -18.15 -18.71
CA VAL A 220 0.83 -19.19 -19.40
C VAL A 220 -0.41 -19.58 -18.57
N SER A 221 -0.23 -19.71 -17.27
CA SER A 221 -1.31 -19.86 -16.29
C SER A 221 -1.12 -18.81 -15.19
N PRO A 222 -2.18 -18.09 -14.77
CA PRO A 222 -2.09 -17.14 -13.66
C PRO A 222 -1.56 -17.81 -12.39
N ILE A 223 -0.82 -17.06 -11.58
CA ILE A 223 -0.28 -17.53 -10.31
C ILE A 223 -1.00 -16.79 -9.18
N LEU A 224 -1.62 -17.55 -8.28
CA LEU A 224 -2.13 -17.08 -7.00
C LEU A 224 -1.15 -17.44 -5.90
N ILE A 225 -0.78 -16.45 -5.09
CA ILE A 225 0.11 -16.64 -3.94
C ILE A 225 -0.64 -16.15 -2.71
N PHE A 226 -0.85 -17.06 -1.76
CA PHE A 226 -1.64 -16.81 -0.55
C PHE A 226 -0.71 -16.57 0.63
N GLU A 227 -0.97 -15.50 1.38
CA GLU A 227 -0.30 -15.22 2.67
C GLU A 227 -0.97 -16.00 3.82
N ASP A 228 -2.28 -16.26 3.72
CA ASP A 228 -3.03 -17.02 4.71
C ASP A 228 -3.12 -18.52 4.35
N GLU A 229 -2.70 -19.36 5.30
CA GLU A 229 -2.62 -20.81 5.17
C GLU A 229 -4.00 -21.49 5.11
N GLU A 230 -5.01 -20.96 5.81
CA GLU A 230 -6.37 -21.53 5.79
C GLU A 230 -7.06 -21.23 4.46
N THR A 231 -6.94 -19.99 3.97
CA THR A 231 -7.40 -19.57 2.65
C THR A 231 -6.75 -20.42 1.55
N TYR A 232 -5.42 -20.64 1.62
CA TYR A 232 -4.71 -21.50 0.66
C TYR A 232 -5.28 -22.92 0.64
N LYS A 233 -5.42 -23.56 1.80
CA LYS A 233 -5.98 -24.92 1.94
C LYS A 233 -7.40 -25.05 1.41
N SER A 234 -8.18 -23.98 1.49
CA SER A 234 -9.52 -23.93 0.89
C SER A 234 -9.43 -23.81 -0.64
N ALA A 235 -8.59 -22.91 -1.15
CA ALA A 235 -8.46 -22.60 -2.58
C ALA A 235 -7.99 -23.80 -3.41
N ILE A 236 -7.02 -24.58 -2.91
CA ILE A 236 -6.45 -25.73 -3.67
C ILE A 236 -7.43 -26.89 -3.90
N LYS A 237 -8.61 -26.85 -3.28
CA LYS A 237 -9.67 -27.84 -3.52
C LYS A 237 -10.46 -27.54 -4.80
N ASP A 238 -10.27 -26.36 -5.36
CA ASP A 238 -10.89 -25.98 -6.62
C ASP A 238 -10.34 -26.82 -7.78
N THR A 239 -11.25 -27.26 -8.64
CA THR A 239 -10.96 -28.01 -9.88
C THR A 239 -11.48 -27.30 -11.13
N ILE A 240 -12.06 -26.11 -10.97
CA ILE A 240 -12.73 -25.33 -12.02
C ILE A 240 -11.72 -24.39 -12.69
N HIS A 241 -10.89 -23.69 -11.92
CA HIS A 241 -9.94 -22.72 -12.45
C HIS A 241 -8.59 -23.35 -12.79
N ASP A 242 -8.08 -23.03 -13.98
CA ASP A 242 -6.73 -23.41 -14.42
C ASP A 242 -5.72 -22.33 -13.99
N VAL A 243 -5.28 -22.42 -12.72
CA VAL A 243 -4.32 -21.49 -12.11
C VAL A 243 -3.31 -22.23 -11.25
N LEU A 244 -2.12 -21.66 -11.11
CA LEU A 244 -1.11 -22.14 -10.19
C LEU A 244 -1.33 -21.51 -8.83
N MET A 245 -1.27 -22.30 -7.76
CA MET A 245 -1.52 -21.82 -6.39
C MET A 245 -0.35 -22.18 -5.47
N TYR A 246 0.17 -21.20 -4.76
CA TYR A 246 1.24 -21.37 -3.77
C TYR A 246 0.87 -20.69 -2.46
N HIS A 247 1.27 -21.26 -1.33
CA HIS A 247 1.40 -20.49 -0.09
C HIS A 247 2.74 -19.76 -0.11
N ILE A 248 2.81 -18.57 0.50
CA ILE A 248 4.00 -17.71 0.47
C ILE A 248 5.25 -18.38 1.07
N SER A 249 5.08 -19.37 1.94
CA SER A 249 6.19 -20.12 2.56
C SER A 249 6.71 -21.29 1.73
N HIS A 250 6.11 -21.60 0.58
CA HIS A 250 6.55 -22.70 -0.28
C HIS A 250 7.85 -22.34 -0.99
N SER A 251 8.91 -23.14 -0.83
CA SER A 251 10.18 -22.89 -1.51
C SER A 251 10.07 -23.04 -3.04
N GLU A 252 9.14 -23.87 -3.51
CA GLU A 252 8.82 -24.06 -4.93
C GLU A 252 8.30 -22.77 -5.59
N LEU A 253 7.77 -21.83 -4.82
CA LEU A 253 7.34 -20.52 -5.33
C LEU A 253 8.54 -19.77 -5.94
N VAL A 254 9.65 -19.69 -5.22
CA VAL A 254 10.83 -18.94 -5.65
C VAL A 254 11.43 -19.57 -6.91
N GLU A 255 11.53 -20.90 -6.93
CA GLU A 255 11.97 -21.64 -8.13
C GLU A 255 11.04 -21.39 -9.33
N LYS A 256 9.73 -21.32 -9.09
CA LYS A 256 8.76 -21.02 -10.15
C LYS A 256 8.93 -19.61 -10.70
N LEU A 257 9.05 -18.60 -9.83
CA LEU A 257 9.26 -17.21 -10.22
C LEU A 257 10.56 -17.03 -11.03
N LYS A 258 11.63 -17.72 -10.63
CA LYS A 258 12.90 -17.75 -11.36
C LYS A 258 12.76 -18.43 -12.72
N SER A 259 12.06 -19.56 -12.80
CA SER A 259 11.82 -20.27 -14.07
C SER A 259 11.08 -19.42 -15.10
N TYR A 260 10.24 -18.50 -14.63
CA TYR A 260 9.47 -17.56 -15.45
C TYR A 260 10.16 -16.20 -15.63
N GLN A 261 11.44 -16.07 -15.20
CA GLN A 261 12.22 -14.83 -15.29
C GLN A 261 11.52 -13.63 -14.64
N VAL A 262 10.77 -13.87 -13.55
CA VAL A 262 10.12 -12.82 -12.75
C VAL A 262 11.10 -12.22 -11.76
N ILE A 263 12.02 -13.04 -11.26
CA ILE A 263 13.06 -12.68 -10.31
C ILE A 263 14.40 -13.17 -10.82
N ASP A 264 15.46 -12.49 -10.41
CA ASP A 264 16.84 -12.84 -10.71
C ASP A 264 17.74 -12.65 -9.48
N CYS A 265 18.86 -13.36 -9.45
CA CYS A 265 19.86 -13.27 -8.40
C CYS A 265 21.23 -13.73 -8.91
N ASP A 266 22.11 -12.78 -9.23
CA ASP A 266 23.54 -13.07 -9.41
C ASP A 266 24.28 -12.95 -8.07
N ILE A 267 24.63 -14.09 -7.49
CA ILE A 267 25.30 -14.16 -6.18
C ILE A 267 26.71 -13.55 -6.22
N GLN A 268 27.40 -13.62 -7.36
CA GLN A 268 28.75 -13.05 -7.48
C GLN A 268 28.72 -11.53 -7.50
N GLU A 269 27.69 -10.93 -8.10
CA GLU A 269 27.49 -9.49 -8.08
C GLU A 269 26.95 -9.02 -6.71
N GLU A 270 25.97 -9.75 -6.16
CA GLU A 270 25.26 -9.37 -4.93
C GLU A 270 26.16 -9.33 -3.69
N ILE A 271 27.25 -10.12 -3.61
CA ILE A 271 28.13 -10.10 -2.43
C ILE A 271 28.73 -8.71 -2.16
N THR A 272 28.90 -7.89 -3.21
CA THR A 272 29.42 -6.52 -3.09
C THR A 272 28.32 -5.48 -2.91
N SER A 273 27.06 -5.88 -3.01
CA SER A 273 25.92 -4.96 -2.98
C SER A 273 25.65 -4.44 -1.57
N LYS A 274 25.09 -3.21 -1.50
CA LYS A 274 24.60 -2.66 -0.24
C LYS A 274 23.46 -3.51 0.34
N LYS A 275 22.68 -4.18 -0.51
CA LYS A 275 21.57 -5.04 -0.13
C LYS A 275 22.07 -6.25 0.65
N TYR A 276 23.05 -6.99 0.13
CA TYR A 276 23.64 -8.11 0.85
C TYR A 276 24.21 -7.68 2.21
N GLN A 277 24.93 -6.56 2.26
CA GLN A 277 25.49 -6.07 3.53
C GLN A 277 24.40 -5.74 4.56
N ARG A 278 23.25 -5.18 4.15
CA ARG A 278 22.10 -4.95 5.04
C ARG A 278 21.48 -6.26 5.51
N VAL A 279 21.19 -7.18 4.58
CA VAL A 279 20.62 -8.51 4.88
C VAL A 279 21.49 -9.28 5.87
N LYS A 280 22.79 -9.33 5.60
CA LYS A 280 23.80 -9.97 6.45
C LYS A 280 23.83 -9.38 7.85
N LYS A 281 23.88 -8.05 7.97
CA LYS A 281 23.90 -7.35 9.27
C LYS A 281 22.59 -7.58 10.05
N TYR A 282 21.45 -7.53 9.36
CA TYR A 282 20.16 -7.79 9.98
C TYR A 282 20.08 -9.23 10.52
N LEU A 283 20.42 -10.23 9.69
CA LEU A 283 20.47 -11.63 10.13
C LEU A 283 21.44 -11.82 11.30
N PHE A 284 22.62 -11.22 11.23
CA PHE A 284 23.59 -11.30 12.32
C PHE A 284 23.03 -10.74 13.64
N SER A 285 22.24 -9.67 13.58
CA SER A 285 21.62 -9.07 14.76
C SER A 285 20.62 -9.99 15.46
N GLU A 286 19.99 -10.93 14.74
CA GLU A 286 19.06 -11.92 15.30
C GLU A 286 19.76 -12.94 16.21
N TYR A 287 21.08 -13.12 16.04
CA TYR A 287 21.91 -14.04 16.84
C TYR A 287 22.69 -13.35 17.97
N LEU A 288 22.51 -12.04 18.17
CA LEU A 288 23.16 -11.30 19.25
C LEU A 288 22.35 -11.42 20.54
N ASP A 289 22.74 -12.35 21.41
CA ASP A 289 22.16 -12.51 22.74
C ASP A 289 22.92 -11.65 23.78
N ASP A 290 22.20 -10.75 24.45
CA ASP A 290 22.65 -9.78 25.46
C ASP A 290 24.07 -9.18 25.20
N PRO A 291 24.27 -8.44 24.09
CA PRO A 291 25.59 -7.95 23.74
C PRO A 291 26.05 -6.82 24.68
N LYS A 292 27.30 -6.93 25.16
CA LYS A 292 27.95 -5.86 25.96
C LYS A 292 28.09 -4.49 25.26
N HIS A 293 28.06 -4.46 23.94
CA HIS A 293 28.14 -3.23 23.14
C HIS A 293 26.77 -3.01 22.47
N PRO A 294 26.39 -1.75 22.17
CA PRO A 294 25.18 -1.48 21.41
C PRO A 294 25.18 -2.24 20.07
N VAL A 295 24.05 -2.87 19.72
CA VAL A 295 23.87 -3.62 18.46
C VAL A 295 24.29 -2.78 17.26
N LYS A 296 23.90 -1.50 17.21
CA LYS A 296 24.30 -0.57 16.16
C LYS A 296 25.82 -0.51 15.95
N ASP A 297 26.59 -0.44 17.03
CA ASP A 297 28.04 -0.35 16.98
C ASP A 297 28.64 -1.68 16.51
N ILE A 298 28.09 -2.81 16.97
CA ILE A 298 28.49 -4.15 16.53
C ILE A 298 28.28 -4.33 15.03
N LEU A 299 27.17 -3.83 14.49
CA LEU A 299 26.82 -3.95 13.07
C LEU A 299 27.63 -3.00 12.17
N ASN A 300 28.15 -1.89 12.70
CA ASN A 300 28.82 -0.86 11.91
C ASN A 300 30.35 -0.87 12.06
N ASP A 301 30.89 -1.31 13.20
CA ASP A 301 32.33 -1.44 13.41
C ASP A 301 32.86 -2.81 13.00
N SER A 302 33.88 -2.83 12.13
CA SER A 302 34.42 -4.08 11.57
C SER A 302 35.13 -4.97 12.61
N VAL A 303 35.69 -4.40 13.68
CA VAL A 303 36.38 -5.15 14.74
C VAL A 303 35.37 -5.78 15.69
N LEU A 304 34.36 -5.01 16.10
CA LEU A 304 33.24 -5.51 16.90
C LEU A 304 32.47 -6.58 16.14
N PHE A 305 32.13 -6.36 14.87
CA PHE A 305 31.46 -7.35 14.02
C PHE A 305 32.20 -8.69 14.06
N LYS A 306 33.51 -8.69 13.78
CA LYS A 306 34.34 -9.91 13.82
C LYS A 306 34.41 -10.53 15.20
N SER A 307 34.52 -9.72 16.25
CA SER A 307 34.57 -10.21 17.64
C SER A 307 33.29 -10.95 18.01
N TYR A 308 32.12 -10.37 17.71
CA TYR A 308 30.83 -10.96 18.03
C TYR A 308 30.47 -12.13 17.10
N LEU A 309 30.86 -12.10 15.83
CA LEU A 309 30.70 -13.23 14.91
C LEU A 309 31.44 -14.48 15.41
N ASN A 310 32.56 -14.30 16.13
CA ASN A 310 33.28 -15.41 16.75
C ASN A 310 32.65 -15.94 18.04
N LYS A 311 31.69 -15.21 18.63
CA LYS A 311 30.99 -15.59 19.87
C LYS A 311 29.69 -16.35 19.62
N ILE A 312 29.08 -16.19 18.44
CA ILE A 312 27.91 -16.98 18.05
C ILE A 312 28.31 -18.42 17.68
N THR A 313 27.32 -19.32 17.64
CA THR A 313 27.53 -20.73 17.34
C THR A 313 28.12 -20.93 15.95
N LEU A 314 28.76 -22.09 15.71
CA LEU A 314 29.30 -22.41 14.38
C LEU A 314 28.19 -22.50 13.33
N GLU A 315 27.00 -22.97 13.70
CA GLU A 315 25.86 -23.07 12.79
C GLU A 315 25.37 -21.69 12.37
N ASP A 316 25.13 -20.79 13.33
CA ASP A 316 24.66 -19.42 13.05
C ASP A 316 25.70 -18.62 12.27
N ARG A 317 26.98 -18.82 12.58
CA ARG A 317 28.08 -18.22 11.82
C ARG A 317 28.09 -18.66 10.36
N LYS A 318 27.80 -19.93 10.09
CA LYS A 318 27.70 -20.44 8.71
C LYS A 318 26.53 -19.81 7.98
N LYS A 319 25.39 -19.57 8.65
CA LYS A 319 24.25 -18.85 8.08
C LYS A 319 24.63 -17.40 7.74
N VAL A 320 25.17 -16.64 8.69
CA VAL A 320 25.57 -15.23 8.48
C VAL A 320 26.63 -15.05 7.37
N MET A 321 27.53 -16.02 7.21
CA MET A 321 28.62 -15.98 6.23
C MET A 321 28.37 -16.84 5.00
N SER A 322 27.13 -17.28 4.77
CA SER A 322 26.85 -18.37 3.83
C SER A 322 27.23 -18.04 2.39
N VAL A 323 27.09 -16.77 1.98
CA VAL A 323 27.44 -16.30 0.64
C VAL A 323 28.96 -16.27 0.44
N GLU A 324 29.73 -15.75 1.40
CA GLU A 324 31.20 -15.80 1.33
C GLU A 324 31.69 -17.26 1.26
N LEU A 325 31.14 -18.12 2.12
CA LEU A 325 31.50 -19.54 2.16
C LEU A 325 31.18 -20.26 0.85
N TYR A 326 30.05 -19.92 0.22
CA TYR A 326 29.68 -20.45 -1.08
C TYR A 326 30.68 -20.06 -2.17
N LEU A 327 31.02 -18.76 -2.27
CA LEU A 327 31.98 -18.28 -3.26
C LEU A 327 33.41 -18.82 -3.02
N GLU A 328 33.82 -18.99 -1.76
CA GLU A 328 35.10 -19.64 -1.44
C GLU A 328 35.13 -21.11 -1.88
N LYS A 329 34.04 -21.85 -1.66
CA LYS A 329 33.91 -23.24 -2.08
C LYS A 329 33.86 -23.39 -3.60
N LEU A 330 33.18 -22.48 -4.30
CA LEU A 330 33.13 -22.45 -5.77
C LEU A 330 34.51 -22.30 -6.41
N LYS A 331 35.44 -21.57 -5.78
CA LYS A 331 36.83 -21.44 -6.24
C LYS A 331 37.59 -22.78 -6.20
N ILE A 332 37.17 -23.71 -5.36
CA ILE A 332 37.79 -25.04 -5.20
C ILE A 332 37.10 -26.07 -6.09
N ASN A 333 35.76 -26.07 -6.12
CA ASN A 333 34.97 -26.99 -6.93
C ASN A 333 33.70 -26.29 -7.45
N SER A 334 33.52 -26.26 -8.77
CA SER A 334 32.37 -25.63 -9.43
C SER A 334 31.07 -26.43 -9.31
N GLN A 335 31.09 -27.65 -8.76
CA GLN A 335 29.91 -28.52 -8.65
C GLN A 335 29.04 -28.27 -7.40
N TYR A 336 29.46 -27.39 -6.48
CA TYR A 336 28.67 -27.09 -5.29
C TYR A 336 27.36 -26.37 -5.66
N LYS A 337 26.24 -26.90 -5.18
CA LYS A 337 24.94 -26.26 -5.35
C LYS A 337 24.75 -25.13 -4.33
N ILE A 338 23.99 -24.13 -4.73
CA ILE A 338 23.63 -22.97 -3.88
C ILE A 338 22.88 -23.43 -2.64
N GLU A 339 21.86 -24.27 -2.84
CA GLU A 339 20.96 -24.81 -1.81
C GLU A 339 21.69 -25.58 -0.70
N ASP A 340 22.86 -26.15 -0.99
CA ASP A 340 23.64 -26.94 -0.02
C ASP A 340 24.43 -26.06 0.96
N ILE A 341 24.58 -24.76 0.67
CA ILE A 341 25.53 -23.88 1.39
C ILE A 341 24.88 -22.58 1.84
N ILE A 342 24.09 -21.94 0.99
CA ILE A 342 23.46 -20.66 1.30
C ILE A 342 22.16 -20.90 2.07
N ASP A 343 22.02 -20.22 3.20
CA ASP A 343 20.78 -20.24 3.97
C ASP A 343 19.61 -19.77 3.09
N GLU A 344 18.51 -20.53 3.11
CA GLU A 344 17.36 -20.32 2.21
C GLU A 344 16.79 -18.89 2.35
N GLN A 345 16.67 -18.37 3.57
CA GLN A 345 16.11 -17.04 3.78
C GLN A 345 17.02 -15.96 3.22
N ILE A 346 18.36 -16.14 3.31
CA ILE A 346 19.31 -15.23 2.66
C ILE A 346 19.18 -15.33 1.15
N TYR A 347 19.15 -16.55 0.60
CA TYR A 347 19.03 -16.75 -0.84
C TYR A 347 17.77 -16.04 -1.37
N PHE A 348 16.63 -16.22 -0.72
CA PHE A 348 15.38 -15.57 -1.11
C PHE A 348 15.46 -14.05 -0.97
N ALA A 349 16.04 -13.53 0.11
CA ALA A 349 16.21 -12.09 0.30
C ALA A 349 17.13 -11.42 -0.72
N LEU A 350 18.03 -12.18 -1.35
CA LEU A 350 18.95 -11.67 -2.36
C LEU A 350 18.32 -11.53 -3.75
N HIS A 351 17.20 -12.19 -4.03
CA HIS A 351 16.51 -12.02 -5.31
C HIS A 351 15.96 -10.62 -5.49
N SER A 352 15.96 -10.18 -6.74
CA SER A 352 15.41 -8.90 -7.17
C SER A 352 14.44 -9.15 -8.33
N PRO A 353 13.40 -8.32 -8.54
CA PRO A 353 12.54 -8.40 -9.71
C PRO A 353 13.39 -8.27 -10.98
N HIS A 354 13.05 -9.06 -12.00
CA HIS A 354 13.76 -9.02 -13.26
C HIS A 354 13.53 -7.67 -13.96
N SER A 355 14.58 -7.14 -14.59
CA SER A 355 14.59 -5.80 -15.19
C SER A 355 13.61 -5.62 -16.36
N SER A 356 13.15 -6.71 -16.97
CA SER A 356 12.15 -6.70 -18.05
C SER A 356 10.73 -6.38 -17.57
N LEU A 357 10.45 -6.49 -16.27
CA LEU A 357 9.14 -6.21 -15.72
C LEU A 357 8.84 -4.70 -15.78
N LYS A 358 7.56 -4.35 -15.95
CA LYS A 358 7.09 -2.96 -15.85
C LYS A 358 7.34 -2.42 -14.43
N PRO A 359 7.53 -1.11 -14.23
CA PRO A 359 7.79 -0.54 -12.90
C PRO A 359 6.79 -0.98 -11.83
N ASN A 360 5.48 -0.92 -12.10
CA ASN A 360 4.46 -1.34 -11.13
C ASN A 360 4.53 -2.84 -10.79
N HIS A 361 4.94 -3.69 -11.74
CA HIS A 361 5.17 -5.11 -11.48
C HIS A 361 6.44 -5.33 -10.67
N GLN A 362 7.50 -4.56 -10.92
CA GLN A 362 8.71 -4.61 -10.09
C GLN A 362 8.37 -4.27 -8.63
N ASP A 363 7.56 -3.24 -8.39
CA ASP A 363 7.11 -2.87 -7.04
C ASP A 363 6.30 -3.99 -6.37
N LEU A 364 5.39 -4.64 -7.12
CA LEU A 364 4.61 -5.77 -6.63
C LEU A 364 5.50 -6.97 -6.27
N ILE A 365 6.45 -7.31 -7.14
CA ILE A 365 7.37 -8.43 -6.92
C ILE A 365 8.35 -8.12 -5.78
N TRP A 366 8.77 -6.86 -5.63
CA TRP A 366 9.55 -6.45 -4.46
C TRP A 366 8.77 -6.65 -3.17
N LYS A 367 7.49 -6.24 -3.14
CA LYS A 367 6.62 -6.51 -1.99
C LYS A 367 6.55 -8.01 -1.70
N LEU A 368 6.26 -8.83 -2.71
CA LEU A 368 6.21 -10.29 -2.58
C LEU A 368 7.52 -10.87 -2.01
N LEU A 369 8.68 -10.50 -2.57
CA LEU A 369 9.99 -11.00 -2.11
C LEU A 369 10.28 -10.65 -0.65
N ILE A 370 9.88 -9.46 -0.21
CA ILE A 370 10.00 -9.05 1.20
C ILE A 370 9.03 -9.80 2.09
N ASN A 371 7.82 -10.09 1.63
CA ASN A 371 6.87 -10.92 2.38
C ASN A 371 7.35 -12.39 2.48
N VAL A 372 8.04 -12.91 1.45
CA VAL A 372 8.70 -14.24 1.48
C VAL A 372 9.90 -14.25 2.44
N SER A 373 10.80 -13.27 2.34
CA SER A 373 11.99 -13.17 3.20
C SER A 373 12.26 -11.73 3.67
N PRO A 374 11.71 -11.34 4.83
CA PRO A 374 11.81 -9.99 5.38
C PRO A 374 13.15 -9.75 6.09
N LYS A 375 14.26 -9.90 5.37
CA LYS A 375 15.63 -9.75 5.89
C LYS A 375 16.32 -8.45 5.48
N ASP A 376 15.78 -7.68 4.53
CA ASP A 376 16.28 -6.33 4.21
C ASP A 376 15.38 -5.26 4.85
N VAL A 377 15.85 -4.64 5.93
CA VAL A 377 15.09 -3.62 6.69
C VAL A 377 14.74 -2.38 5.87
N LEU A 378 15.54 -2.03 4.85
CA LEU A 378 15.25 -0.88 3.99
C LEU A 378 14.08 -1.18 3.06
N PHE A 379 14.12 -2.34 2.41
CA PHE A 379 13.07 -2.77 1.49
C PHE A 379 11.79 -3.14 2.23
N LEU A 380 11.92 -3.69 3.45
CA LEU A 380 10.80 -3.87 4.36
C LEU A 380 10.10 -2.53 4.63
N TYR A 381 10.85 -1.46 4.92
CA TYR A 381 10.26 -0.12 5.08
C TYR A 381 9.64 0.46 3.80
N TRP A 382 10.17 0.15 2.62
CA TRP A 382 9.66 0.68 1.35
C TRP A 382 8.41 -0.04 0.86
N TYR A 383 8.39 -1.37 0.92
CA TYR A 383 7.36 -2.19 0.29
C TYR A 383 6.35 -2.81 1.27
N ASP A 384 6.69 -2.95 2.56
CA ASP A 384 5.76 -3.41 3.59
C ASP A 384 5.93 -2.64 4.92
N LYS A 385 5.43 -1.40 4.93
CA LYS A 385 5.46 -0.53 6.11
C LYS A 385 4.72 -1.12 7.30
N GLU A 386 3.68 -1.92 7.08
CA GLU A 386 2.92 -2.49 8.18
C GLU A 386 3.77 -3.51 8.94
N GLU A 387 4.33 -4.48 8.21
CA GLU A 387 5.20 -5.49 8.80
C GLU A 387 6.47 -4.86 9.39
N PHE A 388 7.02 -3.84 8.73
CA PHE A 388 8.10 -3.03 9.29
C PHE A 388 7.72 -2.47 10.67
N TYR A 389 6.57 -1.81 10.81
CA TYR A 389 6.16 -1.21 12.08
C TYR A 389 5.83 -2.25 13.16
N LYS A 390 5.33 -3.44 12.78
CA LYS A 390 5.14 -4.57 13.71
C LYS A 390 6.49 -5.02 14.27
N ARG A 391 7.46 -5.31 13.40
CA ARG A 391 8.82 -5.75 13.80
C ARG A 391 9.57 -4.69 14.57
N TYR A 392 9.47 -3.43 14.16
CA TYR A 392 10.10 -2.31 14.82
C TYR A 392 9.75 -2.20 16.31
N LYS A 393 8.53 -2.59 16.71
CA LYS A 393 8.13 -2.59 18.13
C LYS A 393 8.91 -3.62 18.95
N THR A 394 9.31 -4.74 18.34
CA THR A 394 10.01 -5.85 19.00
C THR A 394 11.51 -5.62 19.15
N TRP A 395 12.11 -4.78 18.31
CA TRP A 395 13.54 -4.51 18.33
C TRP A 395 13.97 -3.73 19.59
N ASN A 396 15.15 -4.06 20.10
CA ASN A 396 15.78 -3.27 21.17
C ASN A 396 16.16 -1.86 20.69
N ASP A 397 16.45 -0.97 21.63
CA ASP A 397 16.64 0.45 21.30
C ASP A 397 17.85 0.74 20.41
N SER A 398 18.92 -0.04 20.54
CA SER A 398 20.11 0.10 19.68
C SER A 398 19.87 -0.39 18.26
N MET A 399 19.12 -1.49 18.09
CA MET A 399 18.72 -2.00 16.78
C MET A 399 17.79 -0.99 16.07
N LYS A 400 16.86 -0.38 16.81
CA LYS A 400 16.02 0.70 16.28
C LYS A 400 16.85 1.87 15.73
N ASP A 401 17.93 2.24 16.41
CA ASP A 401 18.83 3.32 15.94
C ASP A 401 19.58 2.94 14.66
N TRP A 402 20.06 1.70 14.57
CA TRP A 402 20.71 1.18 13.36
C TRP A 402 19.76 1.16 12.16
N VAL A 403 18.52 0.72 12.37
CA VAL A 403 17.52 0.67 11.30
C VAL A 403 17.13 2.07 10.84
N ILE A 404 16.91 3.01 11.77
CA ILE A 404 16.60 4.40 11.42
C ILE A 404 17.73 5.00 10.60
N GLU A 405 18.98 4.87 11.05
CA GLU A 405 20.14 5.37 10.31
C GLU A 405 20.26 4.72 8.93
N THR A 406 20.04 3.40 8.84
CA THR A 406 20.06 2.66 7.57
C THR A 406 19.01 3.21 6.61
N ILE A 407 17.80 3.48 7.08
CA ILE A 407 16.73 4.02 6.23
C ILE A 407 17.02 5.47 5.84
N SER A 408 17.35 6.33 6.81
CA SER A 408 17.61 7.76 6.57
C SER A 408 18.79 8.01 5.62
N ASN A 409 19.80 7.13 5.60
CA ASN A 409 20.93 7.25 4.69
C ASN A 409 20.62 6.81 3.24
N ASN A 410 19.42 6.30 2.96
CA ASN A 410 19.01 5.79 1.65
C ASN A 410 17.69 6.41 1.15
N ILE A 411 17.14 7.42 1.83
CA ILE A 411 15.94 8.18 1.39
C ILE A 411 16.37 9.43 0.61
#